data_AF-A0A931EG23-F1
#
_entry.id   AF-A0A931EG23-F1
#
_cell.length_a   1.000
_cell.length_b   1.000
_cell.length_c   1.000
_cell.angle_alpha   90.00
_cell.angle_beta   90.00
_cell.angle_gamma   90.00
#
_symmetry.space_group_name_H-M   'P 1'
#
loop_
_entity.id
_entity.type
_entity.pdbx_description
1 polymer ?
#
loop_
_entity_poly.entity_id
_entity_poly.type
_entity_poly.pdbx_seq_one_letter_code
_entity_poly.pdbx_strand_id
1 'polypeptide(L)'
;MKELFYSNCPVANAFLPAIKLFPDWFARREVQFSLLPSGNAVTHFAFRHPAYFRLGGEIPPLLSEGLRDPGLTRLIGLTPCRGPEGIFVRPDSDIQKAAQLAGRRIAMTRNAIAVLHNLAGANYLALDPWAQTQMALGSWEARGLINTLATAGLSIDEVEIHEVPNPWAAHDLKSAESSASFAPKDLFFDPASPVGNQQVAALAEGRVDAIFSFLPYGAEMELKGYGRLLLDLSKLPGNEYTSTWTVSSALVESHPEAVQSVVETVVEMGLWAASHPREIARAHAENLGVSEAAVWKGFGADFHARLVPSLSAEDLAGLDNTQRFLVAHGLIPKPIDLSKWVYDRFLRDAQGAEPAPADSR
;
A
#
# COMPACT_ATOMS: atom_id res chain seq x y z
N MET A 1 -18.55 22.66 -10.02
CA MET A 1 -17.83 21.58 -9.32
C MET A 1 -16.98 20.80 -10.30
N LYS A 2 -15.70 20.59 -10.00
CA LYS A 2 -14.76 19.78 -10.77
C LYS A 2 -14.85 18.33 -10.32
N GLU A 3 -15.11 17.41 -11.25
CA GLU A 3 -15.03 15.98 -10.97
C GLU A 3 -13.57 15.52 -11.04
N LEU A 4 -13.12 14.88 -9.96
CA LEU A 4 -11.79 14.29 -9.81
C LEU A 4 -11.94 12.80 -9.50
N PHE A 5 -11.01 11.99 -9.98
CA PHE A 5 -11.05 10.54 -9.78
C PHE A 5 -10.03 10.11 -8.75
N TYR A 6 -10.34 9.05 -8.02
CA TYR A 6 -9.38 8.43 -7.12
C TYR A 6 -9.52 6.92 -7.03
N SER A 7 -8.48 6.24 -6.56
CA SER A 7 -8.56 4.82 -6.20
C SER A 7 -8.29 4.62 -4.72
N ASN A 8 -8.99 3.69 -4.08
CA ASN A 8 -8.74 3.31 -2.70
C ASN A 8 -7.65 2.23 -2.62
N CYS A 9 -6.64 2.48 -1.80
CA CYS A 9 -5.65 1.46 -1.41
C CYS A 9 -5.84 1.07 0.06
N PRO A 10 -5.35 -0.13 0.46
CA PRO A 10 -5.49 -0.61 1.82
C PRO A 10 -4.46 -0.02 2.80
N VAL A 11 -4.26 1.31 2.79
CA VAL A 11 -3.26 2.00 3.60
C VAL A 11 -3.89 3.09 4.47
N ALA A 12 -3.29 3.36 5.62
CA ALA A 12 -3.71 4.45 6.50
C ALA A 12 -3.51 5.80 5.81
N ASN A 13 -4.56 6.63 5.75
CA ASN A 13 -4.46 7.97 5.19
C ASN A 13 -5.63 8.89 5.60
N ALA A 14 -5.42 10.21 5.47
CA ALA A 14 -6.46 11.21 5.72
C ALA A 14 -7.43 11.40 4.53
N PHE A 15 -7.03 11.04 3.31
CA PHE A 15 -7.85 11.30 2.11
C PHE A 15 -9.15 10.49 2.07
N LEU A 16 -9.10 9.20 2.43
CA LEU A 16 -10.26 8.32 2.50
C LEU A 16 -11.31 8.82 3.52
N PRO A 17 -10.94 9.10 4.79
CA PRO A 17 -11.87 9.71 5.75
C PRO A 17 -12.45 11.05 5.28
N ALA A 18 -11.65 11.91 4.64
CA ALA A 18 -12.15 13.20 4.14
C ALA A 18 -13.31 12.98 3.14
N ILE A 19 -13.13 12.05 2.18
CA ILE A 19 -14.16 11.76 1.18
C ILE A 19 -15.39 11.09 1.81
N LYS A 20 -15.18 10.16 2.75
CA LYS A 20 -16.28 9.36 3.33
C LYS A 20 -17.09 10.10 4.38
N LEU A 21 -16.43 10.82 5.27
CA LEU A 21 -17.06 11.43 6.45
C LEU A 21 -17.48 12.87 6.18
N PHE A 22 -16.74 13.58 5.33
CA PHE A 22 -16.93 15.01 5.09
C PHE A 22 -16.91 15.37 3.59
N PRO A 23 -17.78 14.76 2.76
CA PRO A 23 -17.87 15.11 1.34
C PRO A 23 -18.13 16.62 1.12
N ASP A 24 -18.83 17.27 2.06
CA ASP A 24 -19.10 18.71 2.04
C ASP A 24 -17.84 19.57 2.13
N TRP A 25 -16.75 19.09 2.74
CA TRP A 25 -15.49 19.84 2.82
C TRP A 25 -14.87 20.05 1.44
N PHE A 26 -15.01 19.06 0.54
CA PHE A 26 -14.63 19.19 -0.86
C PHE A 26 -15.65 20.01 -1.65
N ALA A 27 -16.96 19.79 -1.42
CA ALA A 27 -18.02 20.50 -2.15
C ALA A 27 -17.95 22.03 -1.93
N ARG A 28 -17.65 22.49 -0.71
CA ARG A 28 -17.43 23.92 -0.38
C ARG A 28 -16.24 24.53 -1.14
N ARG A 29 -15.31 23.71 -1.59
CA ARG A 29 -14.14 24.08 -2.40
C ARG A 29 -14.34 23.74 -3.89
N GLU A 30 -15.59 23.52 -4.30
CA GLU A 30 -16.01 23.19 -5.66
C GLU A 30 -15.36 21.91 -6.24
N VAL A 31 -14.90 21.00 -5.39
CA VAL A 31 -14.31 19.71 -5.76
C VAL A 31 -15.28 18.58 -5.44
N GLN A 32 -15.39 17.61 -6.34
CA GLN A 32 -16.11 16.35 -6.10
C GLN A 32 -15.22 15.17 -6.49
N PHE A 33 -15.26 14.11 -5.68
CA PHE A 33 -14.52 12.87 -5.95
C PHE A 33 -15.44 11.74 -6.40
N SER A 34 -15.00 11.05 -7.45
CA SER A 34 -15.57 9.81 -7.93
C SER A 34 -14.54 8.69 -7.75
N LEU A 35 -14.95 7.58 -7.12
CA LEU A 35 -14.12 6.39 -7.08
C LEU A 35 -13.90 5.90 -8.52
N LEU A 36 -12.68 5.47 -8.82
CA LEU A 36 -12.31 4.93 -10.12
C LEU A 36 -13.28 3.80 -10.49
N PRO A 37 -13.98 3.90 -11.65
CA PRO A 37 -14.86 2.82 -12.09
C PRO A 37 -14.07 1.52 -12.28
N SER A 38 -14.62 0.38 -11.84
CA SER A 38 -13.94 -0.92 -11.96
C SER A 38 -13.50 -1.22 -13.40
N GLY A 39 -14.34 -0.91 -14.39
CA GLY A 39 -13.99 -1.04 -15.81
C GLY A 39 -12.84 -0.15 -16.30
N ASN A 40 -12.27 0.69 -15.45
CA ASN A 40 -11.05 1.46 -15.69
C ASN A 40 -9.94 1.11 -14.67
N ALA A 41 -9.94 -0.11 -14.13
CA ALA A 41 -8.97 -0.61 -13.17
C ALA A 41 -7.51 -0.37 -13.60
N VAL A 42 -7.21 -0.47 -14.90
CA VAL A 42 -5.86 -0.24 -15.45
C VAL A 42 -5.27 1.12 -15.05
N THR A 43 -6.11 2.15 -14.89
CA THR A 43 -5.67 3.49 -14.44
C THR A 43 -5.00 3.45 -13.07
N HIS A 44 -5.36 2.49 -12.22
CA HIS A 44 -4.75 2.34 -10.90
C HIS A 44 -3.23 2.10 -10.95
N PHE A 45 -2.76 1.40 -11.97
CA PHE A 45 -1.35 1.09 -12.18
C PHE A 45 -0.71 1.88 -13.33
N ALA A 46 -1.50 2.29 -14.32
CA ALA A 46 -1.01 3.06 -15.46
C ALA A 46 -1.01 4.58 -15.23
N PHE A 47 -1.82 5.10 -14.30
CA PHE A 47 -1.95 6.54 -13.99
C PHE A 47 -2.42 7.43 -15.17
N ARG A 48 -2.83 6.83 -16.29
CA ARG A 48 -3.24 7.52 -17.53
C ARG A 48 -4.65 8.10 -17.42
N HIS A 49 -4.81 9.08 -16.54
CA HIS A 49 -6.04 9.85 -16.37
C HIS A 49 -5.68 11.31 -16.03
N PRO A 50 -6.26 12.33 -16.68
CA PRO A 50 -5.80 13.72 -16.54
C PRO A 50 -6.14 14.38 -15.20
N ALA A 51 -7.13 13.85 -14.48
CA ALA A 51 -7.61 14.39 -13.19
C ALA A 51 -7.74 13.28 -12.14
N TYR A 52 -6.63 12.66 -11.76
CA TYR A 52 -6.61 11.48 -10.90
C TYR A 52 -5.67 11.64 -9.70
N PHE A 53 -6.16 11.20 -8.53
CA PHE A 53 -5.41 11.09 -7.29
C PHE A 53 -5.28 9.62 -6.90
N ARG A 54 -4.13 9.24 -6.37
CA ARG A 54 -3.95 7.92 -5.76
C ARG A 54 -3.15 8.07 -4.49
N LEU A 55 -3.67 7.52 -3.40
CA LEU A 55 -2.94 7.37 -2.15
C LEU A 55 -2.86 5.88 -1.84
N GLY A 56 -1.66 5.34 -1.86
CA GLY A 56 -1.45 3.90 -1.79
C GLY A 56 0.01 3.48 -1.77
N GLY A 57 0.23 2.16 -1.85
CA GLY A 57 1.59 1.59 -1.92
C GLY A 57 2.40 2.19 -3.07
N GLU A 58 3.70 2.28 -2.86
CA GLU A 58 4.67 3.02 -3.66
C GLU A 58 5.14 2.30 -4.93
N ILE A 59 5.00 0.97 -5.01
CA ILE A 59 5.52 0.21 -6.16
C ILE A 59 4.86 0.62 -7.49
N PRO A 60 3.51 0.71 -7.61
CA PRO A 60 2.89 1.12 -8.86
C PRO A 60 3.34 2.50 -9.39
N PRO A 61 3.39 3.58 -8.57
CA PRO A 61 3.86 4.86 -9.07
C PRO A 61 5.36 4.87 -9.35
N LEU A 62 6.20 4.16 -8.58
CA LEU A 62 7.62 4.00 -8.91
C LEU A 62 7.84 3.29 -10.25
N LEU A 63 7.01 2.30 -10.59
CA LEU A 63 7.04 1.69 -11.93
C LEU A 63 6.56 2.65 -13.02
N SER A 64 5.49 3.39 -12.77
CA SER A 64 4.98 4.38 -13.71
C SER A 64 6.07 5.39 -14.05
N GLU A 65 6.67 6.01 -13.04
CA GLU A 65 7.65 7.07 -13.21
C GLU A 65 9.05 6.58 -13.60
N GLY A 66 9.43 5.37 -13.17
CA GLY A 66 10.77 4.82 -13.35
C GLY A 66 10.94 3.97 -14.61
N LEU A 67 9.84 3.49 -15.19
CA LEU A 67 9.87 2.54 -16.31
C LEU A 67 8.91 2.88 -17.45
N ARG A 68 7.68 3.32 -17.16
CA ARG A 68 6.63 3.42 -18.19
C ARG A 68 6.47 4.81 -18.77
N ASP A 69 5.97 5.74 -17.95
CA ASP A 69 5.54 7.08 -18.35
C ASP A 69 6.13 8.14 -17.37
N PRO A 70 7.45 8.40 -17.39
CA PRO A 70 8.07 9.40 -16.52
C PRO A 70 7.46 10.78 -16.69
N GLY A 71 7.12 11.43 -15.57
CA GLY A 71 6.51 12.75 -15.51
C GLY A 71 4.98 12.76 -15.55
N LEU A 72 4.32 11.60 -15.65
CA LEU A 72 2.86 11.48 -15.71
C LEU A 72 2.17 11.93 -14.41
N THR A 73 2.86 11.79 -13.28
CA THR A 73 2.38 12.17 -11.95
C THR A 73 3.32 13.14 -11.23
N ARG A 74 2.81 13.72 -10.15
CA ARG A 74 3.59 14.43 -9.12
C ARG A 74 3.34 13.79 -7.77
N LEU A 75 4.40 13.65 -6.97
CA LEU A 75 4.33 13.20 -5.59
C LEU A 75 4.05 14.40 -4.68
N ILE A 76 2.88 14.43 -4.06
CA ILE A 76 2.40 15.58 -3.25
C ILE A 76 2.35 15.27 -1.75
N GLY A 77 2.62 14.04 -1.35
CA GLY A 77 2.70 13.66 0.05
C GLY A 77 3.03 12.18 0.24
N LEU A 78 3.46 11.86 1.45
CA LEU A 78 3.79 10.52 1.92
C LEU A 78 3.09 10.24 3.25
N THR A 79 2.77 8.97 3.49
CA THR A 79 2.30 8.48 4.79
C THR A 79 3.00 7.16 5.11
N PRO A 80 3.91 7.14 6.11
CA PRO A 80 4.62 5.91 6.50
C PRO A 80 3.69 4.81 6.99
N CYS A 81 3.95 3.58 6.56
CA CYS A 81 3.33 2.39 7.12
C CYS A 81 4.14 1.94 8.34
N ARG A 82 3.52 1.95 9.53
CA ARG A 82 4.19 1.64 10.81
C ARG A 82 3.56 0.47 11.57
N GLY A 83 2.64 -0.26 10.92
CA GLY A 83 1.99 -1.42 11.51
C GLY A 83 2.82 -2.70 11.37
N PRO A 84 2.49 -3.75 12.14
CA PRO A 84 3.22 -5.01 12.10
C PRO A 84 3.20 -5.66 10.72
N GLU A 85 4.35 -6.17 10.31
CA GLU A 85 4.53 -6.87 9.04
C GLU A 85 5.64 -7.91 9.14
N GLY A 86 5.55 -8.96 8.33
CA GLY A 86 6.58 -9.98 8.26
C GLY A 86 6.03 -11.38 8.00
N ILE A 87 6.82 -12.38 8.39
CA ILE A 87 6.49 -13.79 8.23
C ILE A 87 5.58 -14.25 9.38
N PHE A 88 4.46 -14.85 9.04
CA PHE A 88 3.52 -15.49 9.96
C PHE A 88 3.67 -17.01 9.88
N VAL A 89 3.57 -17.66 11.03
CA VAL A 89 3.53 -19.12 11.17
C VAL A 89 2.20 -19.51 11.83
N ARG A 90 1.83 -20.79 11.85
CA ARG A 90 0.66 -21.23 12.62
C ARG A 90 0.82 -20.87 14.10
N PRO A 91 -0.27 -20.61 14.84
CA PRO A 91 -0.19 -20.32 16.28
C PRO A 91 0.49 -21.41 17.10
N ASP A 92 0.34 -22.68 16.68
CA ASP A 92 0.87 -23.88 17.32
C ASP A 92 2.23 -24.33 16.75
N SER A 93 2.84 -23.56 15.85
CA SER A 93 4.12 -23.90 15.22
C SER A 93 5.28 -23.94 16.22
N ASP A 94 6.20 -24.88 16.01
CA ASP A 94 7.49 -24.98 16.71
C ASP A 94 8.51 -23.90 16.26
N ILE A 95 8.18 -23.14 15.20
CA ILE A 95 8.99 -22.03 14.70
C ILE A 95 8.76 -20.79 15.59
N GLN A 96 9.79 -20.44 16.35
CA GLN A 96 9.79 -19.35 17.33
C GLN A 96 10.76 -18.21 16.96
N LYS A 97 11.73 -18.47 16.08
CA LYS A 97 12.70 -17.48 15.58
C LYS A 97 13.06 -17.73 14.11
N ALA A 98 13.53 -16.69 13.43
CA ALA A 98 13.89 -16.74 12.00
C ALA A 98 14.87 -17.88 11.64
N ALA A 99 15.83 -18.22 12.52
CA ALA A 99 16.78 -19.32 12.29
C ALA A 99 16.11 -20.69 12.11
N GLN A 100 14.88 -20.88 12.59
CA GLN A 100 14.13 -22.12 12.46
C GLN A 100 13.35 -22.23 11.14
N LEU A 101 13.42 -21.20 10.28
CA LEU A 101 12.88 -21.25 8.92
C LEU A 101 13.74 -22.10 7.98
N ALA A 102 14.98 -22.43 8.35
CA ALA A 102 15.83 -23.31 7.56
C ALA A 102 15.14 -24.67 7.32
N GLY A 103 15.05 -25.08 6.06
CA GLY A 103 14.36 -26.29 5.59
C GLY A 103 12.83 -26.25 5.72
N ARG A 104 12.22 -25.08 5.98
CA ARG A 104 10.76 -24.94 6.11
C ARG A 104 10.12 -24.50 4.81
N ARG A 105 8.84 -24.86 4.66
CA ARG A 105 8.03 -24.58 3.47
C ARG A 105 7.42 -23.19 3.57
N ILE A 106 7.85 -22.26 2.74
CA ILE A 106 7.40 -20.87 2.77
C ILE A 106 6.51 -20.62 1.55
N ALA A 107 5.27 -20.18 1.79
CA ALA A 107 4.39 -19.79 0.70
C ALA A 107 4.81 -18.44 0.11
N MET A 108 4.90 -18.38 -1.21
CA MET A 108 5.18 -17.16 -1.97
C MET A 108 4.30 -17.14 -3.21
N THR A 109 3.84 -15.96 -3.65
CA THR A 109 3.20 -15.86 -4.97
C THR A 109 4.20 -16.16 -6.08
N ARG A 110 3.70 -16.56 -7.26
CA ARG A 110 4.51 -16.69 -8.47
C ARG A 110 5.30 -15.40 -8.78
N ASN A 111 4.70 -14.25 -8.49
CA ASN A 111 5.31 -12.94 -8.70
C ASN A 111 6.47 -12.70 -7.72
N ALA A 112 6.30 -13.04 -6.44
CA ALA A 112 7.39 -13.00 -5.47
C ALA A 112 8.54 -13.95 -5.84
N ILE A 113 8.23 -15.16 -6.30
CA ILE A 113 9.23 -16.13 -6.79
C ILE A 113 10.02 -15.53 -7.98
N ALA A 114 9.32 -14.90 -8.94
CA ALA A 114 9.97 -14.22 -10.06
C ALA A 114 10.92 -13.12 -9.58
N VAL A 115 10.51 -12.31 -8.59
CA VAL A 115 11.37 -11.26 -8.00
C VAL A 115 12.59 -11.86 -7.29
N LEU A 116 12.42 -12.92 -6.49
CA LEU A 116 13.52 -13.60 -5.79
C LEU A 116 14.59 -14.15 -6.75
N HIS A 117 14.19 -14.52 -7.97
CA HIS A 117 15.08 -14.97 -9.03
C HIS A 117 15.44 -13.87 -10.04
N ASN A 118 15.35 -12.59 -9.64
CA ASN A 118 15.71 -11.43 -10.47
C ASN A 118 15.05 -11.44 -11.86
N LEU A 119 13.79 -11.87 -11.90
CA LEU A 119 12.97 -11.97 -13.10
C LEU A 119 13.56 -12.90 -14.17
N ALA A 120 14.46 -13.82 -13.79
CA ALA A 120 15.09 -14.76 -14.71
C ALA A 120 14.04 -15.57 -15.47
N GLY A 121 14.08 -15.50 -16.81
CA GLY A 121 13.13 -16.18 -17.68
C GLY A 121 11.75 -15.50 -17.79
N ALA A 122 11.51 -14.39 -17.10
CA ALA A 122 10.29 -13.61 -17.25
C ALA A 122 10.44 -12.60 -18.41
N ASN A 123 9.42 -12.49 -19.26
CA ASN A 123 9.35 -11.46 -20.30
C ASN A 123 8.81 -10.13 -19.74
N TYR A 124 9.38 -9.68 -18.63
CA TYR A 124 8.85 -8.60 -17.78
C TYR A 124 8.63 -7.27 -18.52
N LEU A 125 9.56 -6.89 -19.40
CA LEU A 125 9.48 -5.62 -20.14
C LEU A 125 8.42 -5.62 -21.25
N ALA A 126 7.93 -6.80 -21.67
CA ALA A 126 6.88 -6.92 -22.68
C ALA A 126 5.48 -7.05 -22.08
N LEU A 127 5.36 -7.13 -20.74
CA LEU A 127 4.08 -7.20 -20.05
C LEU A 127 3.34 -5.87 -20.19
N ASP A 128 2.00 -5.93 -20.24
CA ASP A 128 1.16 -4.75 -20.11
C ASP A 128 1.31 -4.11 -18.72
N PRO A 129 0.89 -2.84 -18.52
CA PRO A 129 1.07 -2.13 -17.25
C PRO A 129 0.48 -2.84 -16.03
N TRP A 130 -0.62 -3.59 -16.20
CA TRP A 130 -1.22 -4.31 -15.08
C TRP A 130 -0.38 -5.52 -14.70
N ALA A 131 -0.11 -6.42 -15.65
CA ALA A 131 0.69 -7.62 -15.42
C ALA A 131 2.11 -7.29 -14.94
N GLN A 132 2.73 -6.24 -15.50
CA GLN A 132 4.04 -5.75 -15.08
C GLN A 132 4.01 -5.27 -13.61
N THR A 133 2.99 -4.52 -13.24
CA THR A 133 2.85 -4.05 -11.85
C THR A 133 2.59 -5.20 -10.89
N GLN A 134 1.72 -6.15 -11.25
CA GLN A 134 1.45 -7.34 -10.43
C GLN A 134 2.72 -8.17 -10.19
N MET A 135 3.56 -8.33 -11.21
CA MET A 135 4.86 -8.99 -11.05
C MET A 135 5.72 -8.25 -10.01
N ALA A 136 5.79 -6.92 -10.08
CA ALA A 136 6.55 -6.12 -9.13
C ALA A 136 5.95 -6.10 -7.71
N LEU A 137 4.64 -6.26 -7.54
CA LEU A 137 4.01 -6.35 -6.21
C LEU A 137 4.47 -7.59 -5.43
N GLY A 138 5.02 -8.60 -6.12
CA GLY A 138 5.74 -9.72 -5.49
C GLY A 138 6.92 -9.28 -4.61
N SER A 139 7.40 -8.04 -4.78
CA SER A 139 8.47 -7.45 -3.95
C SER A 139 8.12 -7.39 -2.47
N TRP A 140 6.84 -7.25 -2.09
CA TRP A 140 6.46 -7.19 -0.69
C TRP A 140 6.79 -8.50 0.04
N GLU A 141 6.39 -9.63 -0.53
CA GLU A 141 6.69 -10.96 0.02
C GLU A 141 8.18 -11.29 -0.10
N ALA A 142 8.78 -11.00 -1.26
CA ALA A 142 10.20 -11.26 -1.51
C ALA A 142 11.11 -10.50 -0.52
N ARG A 143 10.88 -9.19 -0.37
CA ARG A 143 11.62 -8.34 0.59
C ARG A 143 11.37 -8.79 2.03
N GLY A 144 10.12 -9.10 2.38
CA GLY A 144 9.76 -9.61 3.70
C GLY A 144 10.50 -10.91 4.05
N LEU A 145 10.60 -11.85 3.10
CA LEU A 145 11.34 -13.10 3.28
C LEU A 145 12.84 -12.85 3.42
N ILE A 146 13.44 -12.13 2.46
CA ILE A 146 14.88 -11.83 2.45
C ILE A 146 15.29 -11.19 3.77
N ASN A 147 14.56 -10.16 4.22
CA ASN A 147 14.90 -9.43 5.43
C ASN A 147 14.68 -10.28 6.70
N THR A 148 13.65 -11.14 6.72
CA THR A 148 13.46 -12.08 7.84
C THR A 148 14.61 -13.07 7.93
N LEU A 149 15.01 -13.69 6.82
CA LEU A 149 16.09 -14.68 6.77
C LEU A 149 17.44 -14.06 7.14
N ALA A 150 17.72 -12.85 6.63
CA ALA A 150 18.95 -12.11 6.93
C ALA A 150 19.15 -11.87 8.44
N THR A 151 18.09 -11.72 9.23
CA THR A 151 18.19 -11.56 10.70
C THR A 151 18.79 -12.79 11.41
N ALA A 152 18.77 -13.94 10.75
CA ALA A 152 19.35 -15.20 11.22
C ALA A 152 20.60 -15.62 10.43
N GLY A 153 21.08 -14.78 9.51
CA GLY A 153 22.18 -15.13 8.60
C GLY A 153 21.80 -16.19 7.56
N LEU A 154 20.50 -16.38 7.30
CA LEU A 154 20.01 -17.32 6.29
C LEU A 154 19.82 -16.66 4.93
N SER A 155 19.89 -17.46 3.86
CA SER A 155 19.49 -17.07 2.49
C SER A 155 18.22 -17.80 2.04
N ILE A 156 17.68 -17.38 0.89
CA ILE A 156 16.50 -18.04 0.27
C ILE A 156 16.77 -19.48 -0.16
N ASP A 157 18.03 -19.88 -0.33
CA ASP A 157 18.40 -21.26 -0.70
C ASP A 157 18.25 -22.23 0.49
N GLU A 158 18.12 -21.69 1.70
CA GLU A 158 17.97 -22.47 2.92
C GLU A 158 16.50 -22.73 3.27
N VAL A 159 15.54 -22.33 2.44
CA VAL A 159 14.10 -22.59 2.64
C VAL A 159 13.47 -23.27 1.43
N GLU A 160 12.36 -23.96 1.63
CA GLU A 160 11.58 -24.57 0.54
C GLU A 160 10.50 -23.59 0.09
N ILE A 161 10.60 -23.02 -1.11
CA ILE A 161 9.60 -22.07 -1.61
C ILE A 161 8.45 -22.81 -2.28
N HIS A 162 7.22 -22.56 -1.83
CA HIS A 162 5.98 -23.12 -2.38
C HIS A 162 5.15 -22.03 -3.04
N GLU A 163 4.83 -22.20 -4.32
CA GLU A 163 3.95 -21.28 -5.03
C GLU A 163 2.52 -21.37 -4.50
N VAL A 164 2.03 -20.28 -3.89
CA VAL A 164 0.65 -20.16 -3.41
C VAL A 164 0.19 -18.71 -3.64
N PRO A 165 -0.94 -18.49 -4.33
CA PRO A 165 -1.41 -17.13 -4.63
C PRO A 165 -1.99 -16.44 -3.38
N ASN A 166 -1.92 -15.10 -3.37
CA ASN A 166 -2.62 -14.25 -2.40
C ASN A 166 -3.46 -13.18 -3.13
N PRO A 167 -4.42 -12.52 -2.45
CA PRO A 167 -5.38 -11.63 -3.09
C PRO A 167 -4.81 -10.34 -3.70
N TRP A 168 -3.65 -9.85 -3.22
CA TRP A 168 -3.15 -8.52 -3.60
C TRP A 168 -2.01 -8.55 -4.62
N ALA A 169 -1.16 -9.58 -4.62
CA ALA A 169 -0.06 -9.73 -5.56
C ALA A 169 -0.33 -10.80 -6.63
N ALA A 170 -1.56 -11.36 -6.72
CA ALA A 170 -1.98 -12.29 -7.78
C ALA A 170 -3.40 -11.99 -8.33
N HIS A 171 -3.79 -10.71 -8.33
CA HIS A 171 -5.10 -10.27 -8.82
C HIS A 171 -5.07 -9.98 -10.34
N ASP A 172 -5.80 -10.73 -11.15
CA ASP A 172 -5.86 -10.45 -12.59
C ASP A 172 -6.74 -9.22 -12.89
N LEU A 173 -6.49 -8.58 -14.04
CA LEU A 173 -7.19 -7.35 -14.43
C LEU A 173 -8.69 -7.58 -14.58
N LYS A 174 -9.10 -8.73 -15.13
CA LYS A 174 -10.51 -9.02 -15.39
C LYS A 174 -11.29 -9.15 -14.08
N SER A 175 -10.71 -9.78 -13.07
CA SER A 175 -11.28 -9.85 -11.72
C SER A 175 -11.47 -8.44 -11.13
N ALA A 176 -10.47 -7.56 -11.26
CA ALA A 176 -10.57 -6.17 -10.83
C ALA A 176 -11.66 -5.40 -11.60
N GLU A 177 -11.75 -5.58 -12.91
CA GLU A 177 -12.76 -4.92 -13.76
C GLU A 177 -14.19 -5.40 -13.47
N SER A 178 -14.35 -6.65 -13.01
CA SER A 178 -15.63 -7.22 -12.63
C SER A 178 -16.04 -6.95 -11.17
N SER A 179 -15.16 -6.36 -10.36
CA SER A 179 -15.43 -6.10 -8.95
C SER A 179 -16.53 -5.04 -8.78
N ALA A 180 -17.35 -5.18 -7.73
CA ALA A 180 -18.49 -4.28 -7.48
C ALA A 180 -18.08 -2.81 -7.36
N SER A 181 -16.87 -2.56 -6.84
CA SER A 181 -16.21 -1.26 -6.89
C SER A 181 -14.69 -1.44 -6.83
N PHE A 182 -13.94 -0.37 -7.11
CA PHE A 182 -12.49 -0.35 -6.93
C PHE A 182 -12.08 -0.04 -5.47
N ALA A 183 -12.84 -0.54 -4.49
CA ALA A 183 -12.52 -0.48 -3.07
C ALA A 183 -11.87 -1.79 -2.61
N PRO A 184 -10.90 -1.77 -1.67
CA PRO A 184 -10.22 -2.97 -1.20
C PRO A 184 -11.14 -4.10 -0.75
N LYS A 185 -12.23 -3.80 -0.04
CA LYS A 185 -13.23 -4.81 0.39
C LYS A 185 -13.91 -5.57 -0.75
N ASP A 186 -14.01 -4.98 -1.95
CA ASP A 186 -14.69 -5.56 -3.11
C ASP A 186 -13.66 -6.21 -4.06
N LEU A 187 -12.41 -5.72 -4.04
CA LEU A 187 -11.27 -6.32 -4.77
C LEU A 187 -10.72 -7.56 -4.06
N PHE A 188 -10.74 -7.57 -2.72
CA PHE A 188 -10.18 -8.63 -1.89
C PHE A 188 -11.29 -9.19 -0.99
N PHE A 189 -11.92 -10.27 -1.44
CA PHE A 189 -12.93 -10.97 -0.65
C PHE A 189 -12.27 -11.73 0.51
N ASP A 190 -12.69 -11.46 1.76
CA ASP A 190 -12.21 -12.07 3.02
C ASP A 190 -10.70 -12.41 3.05
N PRO A 191 -9.81 -11.43 2.82
CA PRO A 191 -8.39 -11.67 2.54
C PRO A 191 -7.59 -12.17 3.75
N ALA A 192 -8.21 -12.21 4.92
CA ALA A 192 -7.61 -12.63 6.18
C ALA A 192 -8.05 -14.04 6.62
N SER A 193 -8.78 -14.80 5.78
CA SER A 193 -9.23 -16.16 6.10
C SER A 193 -8.84 -17.17 5.02
N PRO A 194 -8.90 -18.49 5.33
CA PRO A 194 -8.75 -19.56 4.34
C PRO A 194 -9.72 -19.50 3.16
N VAL A 195 -10.86 -18.81 3.30
CA VAL A 195 -11.87 -18.72 2.23
C VAL A 195 -11.41 -17.75 1.13
N GLY A 196 -10.90 -16.59 1.54
CA GLY A 196 -10.49 -15.53 0.62
C GLY A 196 -9.01 -15.53 0.25
N ASN A 197 -8.17 -16.22 1.03
CA ASN A 197 -6.72 -16.19 0.86
C ASN A 197 -6.11 -17.60 0.91
N GLN A 198 -5.60 -18.06 -0.24
CA GLN A 198 -5.06 -19.41 -0.38
C GLN A 198 -3.77 -19.63 0.43
N GLN A 199 -2.98 -18.59 0.70
CA GLN A 199 -1.84 -18.68 1.61
C GLN A 199 -2.29 -18.95 3.05
N VAL A 200 -3.35 -18.29 3.51
CA VAL A 200 -3.94 -18.52 4.83
C VAL A 200 -4.49 -19.95 4.92
N ALA A 201 -5.17 -20.42 3.87
CA ALA A 201 -5.63 -21.82 3.80
C ALA A 201 -4.46 -22.80 3.86
N ALA A 202 -3.39 -22.56 3.09
CA ALA A 202 -2.20 -23.42 3.07
C ALA A 202 -1.51 -23.50 4.43
N LEU A 203 -1.45 -22.36 5.14
CA LEU A 203 -0.88 -22.29 6.48
C LEU A 203 -1.73 -23.09 7.47
N ALA A 204 -3.05 -22.85 7.48
CA ALA A 204 -3.99 -23.52 8.38
C ALA A 204 -4.02 -25.05 8.17
N GLU A 205 -3.90 -25.50 6.92
CA GLU A 205 -3.85 -26.93 6.55
C GLU A 205 -2.46 -27.56 6.73
N GLY A 206 -1.43 -26.77 7.03
CA GLY A 206 -0.05 -27.26 7.17
C GLY A 206 0.62 -27.71 5.88
N ARG A 207 0.10 -27.28 4.73
CA ARG A 207 0.76 -27.44 3.42
C ARG A 207 2.04 -26.60 3.32
N VAL A 208 2.06 -25.48 4.03
CA VAL A 208 3.23 -24.60 4.22
C VAL A 208 3.40 -24.33 5.71
N ASP A 209 4.60 -23.94 6.10
CA ASP A 209 4.98 -23.64 7.49
C ASP A 209 4.90 -22.14 7.80
N ALA A 210 5.07 -21.29 6.78
CA ALA A 210 5.03 -19.84 6.95
C ALA A 210 4.56 -19.09 5.70
N ILE A 211 4.00 -17.88 5.89
CA ILE A 211 3.51 -16.97 4.84
C ILE A 211 3.89 -15.53 5.17
N PHE A 212 4.00 -14.64 4.19
CA PHE A 212 4.14 -13.20 4.46
C PHE A 212 2.76 -12.54 4.61
N SER A 213 2.61 -11.64 5.59
CA SER A 213 1.43 -10.78 5.70
C SER A 213 1.76 -9.46 6.40
N PHE A 214 0.85 -8.50 6.27
CA PHE A 214 1.00 -7.11 6.71
C PHE A 214 -0.37 -6.42 6.69
N LEU A 215 -0.39 -5.12 7.02
CA LEU A 215 -1.60 -4.28 7.04
C LEU A 215 -2.67 -4.85 8.01
N PRO A 216 -3.89 -4.29 8.03
CA PRO A 216 -4.98 -4.88 8.80
C PRO A 216 -5.36 -6.32 8.38
N TYR A 217 -4.94 -6.81 7.21
CA TYR A 217 -5.19 -8.20 6.81
C TYR A 217 -4.39 -9.20 7.64
N GLY A 218 -3.09 -8.95 7.86
CA GLY A 218 -2.27 -9.79 8.73
C GLY A 218 -2.73 -9.72 10.19
N ALA A 219 -3.13 -8.53 10.64
CA ALA A 219 -3.69 -8.34 11.97
C ALA A 219 -5.02 -9.08 12.18
N GLU A 220 -5.94 -9.00 11.23
CA GLU A 220 -7.23 -9.72 11.25
C GLU A 220 -7.00 -11.24 11.22
N MET A 221 -6.07 -11.71 10.40
CA MET A 221 -5.71 -13.13 10.32
C MET A 221 -5.20 -13.66 11.67
N GLU A 222 -4.37 -12.89 12.36
CA GLU A 222 -3.88 -13.23 13.71
C GLU A 222 -4.99 -13.19 14.75
N LEU A 223 -5.86 -12.17 14.71
CA LEU A 223 -7.02 -12.07 15.62
C LEU A 223 -8.02 -13.22 15.43
N LYS A 224 -8.18 -13.73 14.21
CA LYS A 224 -8.98 -14.92 13.89
C LYS A 224 -8.28 -16.24 14.26
N GLY A 225 -7.02 -16.20 14.71
CA GLY A 225 -6.26 -17.37 15.15
C GLY A 225 -5.70 -18.23 14.02
N TYR A 226 -5.54 -17.70 12.81
CA TYR A 226 -4.97 -18.46 11.68
C TYR A 226 -3.44 -18.41 11.63
N GLY A 227 -2.82 -17.42 12.26
CA GLY A 227 -1.37 -17.27 12.28
C GLY A 227 -0.90 -16.41 13.44
N ARG A 228 0.42 -16.42 13.66
CA ARG A 228 1.13 -15.56 14.60
C ARG A 228 2.35 -14.97 13.90
N LEU A 229 2.57 -13.66 14.08
CA LEU A 229 3.76 -12.99 13.55
C LEU A 229 5.02 -13.55 14.21
N LEU A 230 5.96 -14.03 13.39
CA LEU A 230 7.23 -14.60 13.85
C LEU A 230 8.20 -13.51 14.29
N LEU A 231 8.33 -12.48 13.46
CA LEU A 231 9.20 -11.34 13.64
C LEU A 231 8.55 -10.12 13.01
N ASP A 232 8.42 -9.05 13.78
CA ASP A 232 7.85 -7.77 13.33
C ASP A 232 8.93 -6.93 12.64
N LEU A 233 8.95 -6.97 11.30
CA LEU A 233 9.93 -6.27 10.49
C LEU A 233 9.77 -4.74 10.55
N SER A 234 8.58 -4.23 10.87
CA SER A 234 8.33 -2.78 10.99
C SER A 234 9.17 -2.12 12.10
N LYS A 235 9.72 -2.92 13.02
CA LYS A 235 10.60 -2.48 14.11
C LYS A 235 12.08 -2.53 13.76
N LEU A 236 12.43 -3.02 12.58
CA LEU A 236 13.81 -3.16 12.12
C LEU A 236 14.12 -2.10 11.06
N PRO A 237 15.26 -1.39 11.17
CA PRO A 237 15.61 -0.34 10.23
C PRO A 237 15.74 -0.89 8.80
N GLY A 238 15.30 -0.11 7.82
CA GLY A 238 15.39 -0.48 6.40
C GLY A 238 14.25 -1.38 5.91
N ASN A 239 13.21 -1.60 6.72
CA ASN A 239 12.00 -2.32 6.33
C ASN A 239 10.81 -1.39 6.08
N GLU A 240 10.99 -0.08 6.22
CA GLU A 240 9.92 0.90 6.12
C GLU A 240 9.25 0.82 4.73
N TYR A 241 7.92 0.82 4.73
CA TYR A 241 7.11 1.10 3.55
C TYR A 241 6.49 2.48 3.70
N THR A 242 6.36 3.19 2.60
CA THR A 242 5.80 4.54 2.61
C THR A 242 4.72 4.65 1.54
N SER A 243 3.49 4.94 1.97
CA SER A 243 2.40 5.17 1.04
C SER A 243 2.61 6.50 0.32
N THR A 244 2.54 6.46 -0.99
CA THR A 244 2.66 7.63 -1.87
C THR A 244 1.30 8.24 -2.14
N TRP A 245 1.21 9.56 -2.04
CA TRP A 245 0.10 10.35 -2.55
C TRP A 245 0.49 11.06 -3.84
N THR A 246 -0.07 10.59 -4.95
CA THR A 246 0.23 11.08 -6.29
C THR A 246 -0.98 11.76 -6.92
N VAL A 247 -0.72 12.76 -7.74
CA VAL A 247 -1.71 13.44 -8.58
C VAL A 247 -1.22 13.49 -10.04
N SER A 248 -2.13 13.46 -11.00
CA SER A 248 -1.81 13.66 -12.42
C SER A 248 -1.11 15.01 -12.66
N SER A 249 0.00 15.01 -13.38
CA SER A 249 0.73 16.24 -13.71
C SER A 249 -0.12 17.22 -14.52
N ALA A 250 -0.96 16.70 -15.41
CA ALA A 250 -1.91 17.51 -16.18
C ALA A 250 -2.88 18.30 -15.28
N LEU A 251 -3.27 17.76 -14.12
CA LEU A 251 -4.13 18.47 -13.17
C LEU A 251 -3.37 19.57 -12.43
N VAL A 252 -2.12 19.30 -12.04
CA VAL A 252 -1.23 20.29 -11.41
C VAL A 252 -1.01 21.49 -12.32
N GLU A 253 -0.90 21.27 -13.64
CA GLU A 253 -0.68 22.33 -14.62
C GLU A 253 -1.97 23.08 -14.97
N SER A 254 -3.09 22.36 -15.16
CA SER A 254 -4.32 22.95 -15.68
C SER A 254 -5.27 23.50 -14.61
N HIS A 255 -5.24 22.95 -13.39
CA HIS A 255 -6.13 23.32 -12.28
C HIS A 255 -5.40 23.25 -10.92
N PRO A 256 -4.28 23.98 -10.72
CA PRO A 256 -3.51 23.96 -9.48
C PRO A 256 -4.34 24.34 -8.24
N GLU A 257 -5.35 25.19 -8.39
CA GLU A 257 -6.28 25.60 -7.33
C GLU A 257 -7.14 24.44 -6.80
N ALA A 258 -7.55 23.53 -7.70
CA ALA A 258 -8.27 22.33 -7.31
C ALA A 258 -7.35 21.38 -6.53
N VAL A 259 -6.09 21.24 -6.95
CA VAL A 259 -5.09 20.43 -6.23
C VAL A 259 -4.81 21.03 -4.84
N GLN A 260 -4.61 22.34 -4.75
CA GLN A 260 -4.41 23.04 -3.48
C GLN A 260 -5.60 22.80 -2.53
N SER A 261 -6.83 22.97 -3.02
CA SER A 261 -8.05 22.73 -2.23
C SER A 261 -8.14 21.31 -1.68
N VAL A 262 -7.73 20.32 -2.48
CA VAL A 262 -7.66 18.92 -2.06
C VAL A 262 -6.61 18.73 -0.97
N VAL A 263 -5.41 19.29 -1.15
CA VAL A 263 -4.31 19.17 -0.17
C VAL A 263 -4.66 19.81 1.15
N GLU A 264 -5.25 21.01 1.15
CA GLU A 264 -5.75 21.67 2.36
C GLU A 264 -6.78 20.81 3.10
N THR A 265 -7.75 20.26 2.38
CA THR A 265 -8.80 19.41 2.97
C THR A 265 -8.22 18.16 3.60
N VAL A 266 -7.21 17.54 2.98
CA VAL A 266 -6.55 16.35 3.52
C VAL A 266 -5.68 16.68 4.73
N VAL A 267 -5.00 17.82 4.75
CA VAL A 267 -4.27 18.29 5.93
C VAL A 267 -5.24 18.58 7.09
N GLU A 268 -6.34 19.28 6.82
CA GLU A 268 -7.41 19.54 7.80
C GLU A 268 -7.97 18.23 8.38
N MET A 269 -8.23 17.24 7.52
CA MET A 269 -8.68 15.91 7.93
C MET A 269 -7.63 15.16 8.77
N GLY A 270 -6.35 15.26 8.40
CA GLY A 270 -5.25 14.66 9.16
C GLY A 270 -5.11 15.25 10.56
N LEU A 271 -5.32 16.56 10.72
CA LEU A 271 -5.34 17.23 12.02
C LEU A 271 -6.56 16.82 12.86
N TRP A 272 -7.75 16.75 12.24
CA TRP A 272 -8.98 16.31 12.91
C TRP A 272 -8.89 14.85 13.38
N ALA A 273 -8.24 13.98 12.58
CA ALA A 273 -8.08 12.55 12.88
C ALA A 273 -7.37 12.29 14.22
N ALA A 274 -6.48 13.18 14.66
CA ALA A 274 -5.75 13.03 15.91
C ALA A 274 -6.69 12.99 17.14
N SER A 275 -7.82 13.71 17.10
CA SER A 275 -8.82 13.76 18.19
C SER A 275 -10.05 12.89 17.96
N HIS A 276 -10.16 12.22 16.80
CA HIS A 276 -11.30 11.37 16.43
C HIS A 276 -10.88 9.94 16.02
N PRO A 277 -10.14 9.23 16.89
CA PRO A 277 -9.57 7.92 16.60
C PRO A 277 -10.60 6.88 16.12
N ARG A 278 -11.80 6.87 16.70
CA ARG A 278 -12.82 5.83 16.47
C ARG A 278 -13.44 5.94 15.08
N GLU A 279 -13.77 7.16 14.67
CA GLU A 279 -14.32 7.49 13.36
C GLU A 279 -13.34 7.11 12.25
N ILE A 280 -12.05 7.41 12.47
CA ILE A 280 -10.97 7.07 11.56
C ILE A 280 -10.80 5.55 11.44
N ALA A 281 -10.76 4.83 12.57
CA ALA A 281 -10.63 3.37 12.55
C ALA A 281 -11.81 2.69 11.85
N ARG A 282 -13.04 3.15 12.12
CA ARG A 282 -14.25 2.63 11.46
C ARG A 282 -14.24 2.87 9.95
N ALA A 283 -13.93 4.09 9.50
CA ALA A 283 -13.91 4.42 8.08
C ALA A 283 -12.92 3.54 7.29
N HIS A 284 -11.76 3.25 7.88
CA HIS A 284 -10.79 2.32 7.32
C HIS A 284 -11.28 0.87 7.39
N ALA A 285 -11.80 0.40 8.52
CA ALA A 285 -12.32 -0.96 8.68
C ALA A 285 -13.39 -1.31 7.63
N GLU A 286 -14.36 -0.41 7.43
CA GLU A 286 -15.40 -0.56 6.41
C GLU A 286 -14.85 -0.56 4.98
N ASN A 287 -13.80 0.24 4.71
CA ASN A 287 -13.18 0.27 3.38
C ASN A 287 -12.38 -1.01 3.06
N LEU A 288 -11.81 -1.62 4.09
CA LEU A 288 -10.97 -2.81 4.00
C LEU A 288 -11.75 -4.13 4.12
N GLY A 289 -12.94 -4.10 4.73
CA GLY A 289 -13.69 -5.32 5.02
C GLY A 289 -13.09 -6.14 6.18
N VAL A 290 -12.51 -5.47 7.18
CA VAL A 290 -11.91 -6.09 8.38
C VAL A 290 -12.49 -5.48 9.66
N SER A 291 -12.14 -6.02 10.82
CA SER A 291 -12.55 -5.46 12.11
C SER A 291 -11.83 -4.14 12.44
N GLU A 292 -12.46 -3.27 13.24
CA GLU A 292 -11.79 -2.08 13.79
C GLU A 292 -10.54 -2.48 14.60
N ALA A 293 -10.57 -3.61 15.31
CA ALA A 293 -9.42 -4.13 16.06
C ALA A 293 -8.22 -4.45 15.15
N ALA A 294 -8.47 -5.00 13.97
CA ALA A 294 -7.43 -5.23 12.97
C ALA A 294 -6.86 -3.94 12.40
N VAL A 295 -7.66 -2.88 12.28
CA VAL A 295 -7.16 -1.54 11.89
C VAL A 295 -6.20 -0.99 12.95
N TRP A 296 -6.62 -1.01 14.22
CA TRP A 296 -5.79 -0.56 15.34
C TRP A 296 -4.45 -1.30 15.43
N LYS A 297 -4.48 -2.61 15.21
CA LYS A 297 -3.27 -3.43 15.22
C LYS A 297 -2.44 -3.25 13.95
N GLY A 298 -3.05 -3.36 12.77
CA GLY A 298 -2.39 -3.41 11.47
C GLY A 298 -1.88 -2.08 10.93
N PHE A 299 -2.38 -0.94 11.43
CA PHE A 299 -1.78 0.38 11.14
C PHE A 299 -0.98 0.95 12.32
N GLY A 300 -1.06 0.33 13.49
CA GLY A 300 -0.41 0.77 14.72
C GLY A 300 -1.33 1.62 15.61
N ALA A 301 -1.14 1.55 16.92
CA ALA A 301 -2.07 2.09 17.91
C ALA A 301 -2.32 3.61 17.82
N ASP A 302 -1.37 4.35 17.25
CA ASP A 302 -1.38 5.82 17.11
C ASP A 302 -1.48 6.28 15.65
N PHE A 303 -1.87 5.40 14.71
CA PHE A 303 -1.92 5.71 13.28
C PHE A 303 -2.76 6.97 12.95
N HIS A 304 -3.89 7.13 13.65
CA HIS A 304 -4.82 8.25 13.45
C HIS A 304 -4.18 9.63 13.76
N ALA A 305 -3.14 9.68 14.60
CA ALA A 305 -2.43 10.91 14.94
C ALA A 305 -1.33 11.28 13.92
N ARG A 306 -1.11 10.45 12.89
CA ARG A 306 -0.02 10.59 11.92
C ARG A 306 -0.52 10.59 10.47
N LEU A 307 -1.75 11.06 10.26
CA LEU A 307 -2.40 11.05 8.94
C LEU A 307 -2.19 12.34 8.13
N VAL A 308 -1.60 13.39 8.73
CA VAL A 308 -1.15 14.56 7.97
C VAL A 308 -0.03 14.10 7.02
N PRO A 309 -0.17 14.27 5.70
CA PRO A 309 0.86 13.87 4.75
C PRO A 309 2.17 14.62 5.02
N SER A 310 3.29 13.96 4.72
CA SER A 310 4.63 14.51 4.91
C SER A 310 5.47 14.35 3.65
N LEU A 311 6.48 15.19 3.50
CA LEU A 311 7.55 15.06 2.50
C LEU A 311 8.92 15.21 3.18
N SER A 312 9.02 14.74 4.42
CA SER A 312 10.24 14.82 5.22
C SER A 312 11.37 13.99 4.59
N ALA A 313 12.61 14.31 4.97
CA ALA A 313 13.78 13.54 4.53
C ALA A 313 13.72 12.07 4.99
N GLU A 314 13.11 11.78 6.15
CA GLU A 314 12.91 10.42 6.65
C GLU A 314 11.95 9.63 5.75
N ASP A 315 10.80 10.22 5.41
CA ASP A 315 9.80 9.54 4.57
C ASP A 315 10.31 9.33 3.14
N LEU A 316 11.04 10.31 2.60
CA LEU A 316 11.70 10.18 1.29
C LEU A 316 12.80 9.11 1.29
N ALA A 317 13.53 8.94 2.41
CA ALA A 317 14.51 7.87 2.55
C ALA A 317 13.84 6.48 2.58
N GLY A 318 12.68 6.36 3.22
CA GLY A 318 11.85 5.15 3.18
C GLY A 318 11.40 4.79 1.76
N LEU A 319 10.93 5.78 1.00
CA LEU A 319 10.58 5.61 -0.42
C LEU A 319 11.79 5.21 -1.28
N ASP A 320 12.95 5.85 -1.06
CA ASP A 320 14.19 5.52 -1.80
C ASP A 320 14.68 4.10 -1.48
N ASN A 321 14.47 3.62 -0.26
CA ASN A 321 14.78 2.23 0.11
C ASN A 321 13.96 1.23 -0.73
N THR A 322 12.65 1.46 -0.90
CA THR A 322 11.84 0.63 -1.80
C THR A 322 12.34 0.72 -3.23
N GLN A 323 12.66 1.91 -3.73
CA GLN A 323 13.24 2.10 -5.07
C GLN A 323 14.54 1.32 -5.29
N ARG A 324 15.46 1.31 -4.31
CA ARG A 324 16.72 0.55 -4.38
C ARG A 324 16.45 -0.95 -4.51
N PHE A 325 15.47 -1.47 -3.77
CA PHE A 325 15.05 -2.87 -3.89
C PHE A 325 14.54 -3.17 -5.31
N LEU A 326 13.73 -2.30 -5.89
CA LEU A 326 13.22 -2.46 -7.25
C LEU A 326 14.34 -2.44 -8.30
N VAL A 327 15.33 -1.56 -8.15
CA VAL A 327 16.52 -1.52 -9.04
C VAL A 327 17.35 -2.79 -8.91
N ALA A 328 17.62 -3.23 -7.68
CA ALA A 328 18.45 -4.40 -7.40
C ALA A 328 17.88 -5.70 -8.02
N HIS A 329 16.56 -5.80 -8.14
CA HIS A 329 15.87 -6.95 -8.72
C HIS A 329 15.40 -6.73 -10.17
N GLY A 330 15.88 -5.68 -10.84
CA GLY A 330 15.61 -5.41 -12.26
C GLY A 330 14.18 -4.98 -12.60
N LEU A 331 13.37 -4.59 -11.60
CA LEU A 331 11.98 -4.16 -11.78
C LEU A 331 11.89 -2.74 -12.36
N ILE A 332 12.89 -1.89 -12.09
CA ILE A 332 13.11 -0.61 -12.77
C ILE A 332 14.61 -0.51 -13.14
N PRO A 333 14.96 0.16 -14.26
CA PRO A 333 16.34 0.15 -14.76
C PRO A 333 17.29 1.02 -13.93
N LYS A 334 16.78 2.05 -13.26
CA LYS A 334 17.54 3.01 -12.45
C LYS A 334 16.61 3.71 -11.46
N PRO A 335 17.15 4.30 -10.38
CA PRO A 335 16.34 5.13 -9.49
C PRO A 335 15.76 6.35 -10.23
N ILE A 336 14.51 6.68 -9.91
CA ILE A 336 13.86 7.96 -10.20
C ILE A 336 14.54 9.05 -9.37
N ASP A 337 14.65 10.22 -9.98
CA ASP A 337 15.04 11.44 -9.28
C ASP A 337 13.87 11.96 -8.44
N LEU A 338 13.82 11.54 -7.16
CA LEU A 338 12.75 11.92 -6.24
C LEU A 338 12.63 13.45 -6.11
N SER A 339 13.73 14.19 -6.22
CA SER A 339 13.72 15.67 -6.13
C SER A 339 12.94 16.33 -7.27
N LYS A 340 12.84 15.67 -8.43
CA LYS A 340 12.05 16.14 -9.58
C LYS A 340 10.61 15.66 -9.55
N TRP A 341 10.36 14.52 -8.91
CA TRP A 341 9.02 13.96 -8.81
C TRP A 341 8.19 14.60 -7.69
N VAL A 342 8.84 14.96 -6.59
CA VAL A 342 8.25 15.71 -5.47
C VAL A 342 7.73 17.07 -5.96
N TYR A 343 6.51 17.39 -5.58
CA TYR A 343 5.89 18.70 -5.77
C TYR A 343 5.37 19.21 -4.43
N ASP A 344 6.26 19.83 -3.66
CA ASP A 344 6.04 20.17 -2.24
C ASP A 344 5.13 21.38 -2.00
N ARG A 345 4.91 22.21 -3.02
CA ARG A 345 4.29 23.52 -2.90
C ARG A 345 2.94 23.43 -2.19
N PHE A 346 2.07 22.53 -2.64
CA PHE A 346 0.70 22.43 -2.11
C PHE A 346 0.70 22.04 -0.62
N LEU A 347 1.56 21.09 -0.24
CA LEU A 347 1.64 20.62 1.14
C LEU A 347 2.23 21.69 2.06
N ARG A 348 3.28 22.38 1.60
CA ARG A 348 3.88 23.51 2.32
C ARG A 348 2.90 24.66 2.52
N ASP A 349 2.15 25.03 1.49
CA ASP A 349 1.13 26.08 1.57
C ASP A 349 0.01 25.67 2.55
N ALA A 350 -0.46 24.42 2.50
CA ALA A 350 -1.50 23.90 3.39
C ALA A 350 -1.06 23.76 4.86
N GLN A 351 0.20 23.43 5.14
CA GLN A 351 0.75 23.34 6.50
C GLN A 351 1.15 24.70 7.08
N GLY A 352 1.40 25.70 6.24
CA GLY A 352 1.68 27.08 6.63
C GLY A 352 0.44 27.96 6.77
N ALA A 353 -0.71 27.55 6.22
CA ALA A 353 -1.99 28.21 6.43
C ALA A 353 -2.51 27.92 7.85
N GLU A 354 -2.82 28.96 8.63
CA GLU A 354 -3.56 28.76 9.89
C GLU A 354 -4.87 28.02 9.59
N PRO A 355 -5.26 27.01 10.40
CA PRO A 355 -6.49 26.27 10.15
C PRO A 355 -7.68 27.23 10.12
N ALA A 356 -8.52 27.10 9.09
CA ALA A 356 -9.77 27.84 9.03
C ALA A 356 -10.55 27.57 10.33
N PRO A 357 -11.05 28.62 11.03
CA PRO A 357 -11.76 28.43 12.28
C PRO A 357 -12.92 27.47 12.07
N ALA A 358 -12.99 26.43 12.91
CA ALA A 358 -14.06 25.45 12.90
C ALA A 358 -15.39 26.19 13.05
N ASP A 359 -16.14 26.30 11.96
CA ASP A 359 -17.40 27.02 11.94
C ASP A 359 -18.41 26.22 12.79
N SER A 360 -18.74 26.78 13.95
CA SER A 360 -19.79 26.30 14.82
C SER A 360 -21.15 26.51 14.15
N ARG A 361 -21.75 25.42 13.64
CA ARG A 361 -23.22 25.25 13.61
C ARG A 361 -23.65 23.83 13.25
#